data_AF-A0A1A6FHU5-F1
#
_entry.id   AF-A0A1A6FHU5-F1
#
_cell.length_a   1.000
_cell.length_b   1.000
_cell.length_c   1.000
_cell.angle_alpha   90.00
_cell.angle_beta   90.00
_cell.angle_gamma   90.00
#
_symmetry.space_group_name_H-M   'P 1'
#
loop_
_entity.id
_entity.type
_entity.pdbx_description
1 polymer ?
#
loop_
_entity_poly.entity_id
_entity_poly.type
_entity_poly.pdbx_seq_one_letter_code
_entity_poly.pdbx_strand_id
1 'polypeptide(L)'
;MNAGAIAERLAAIYREIYRRAMRDAPICNDALAVEAVGFRDFGDLALGVMVTPWFANLIAAPLDDAQSFDAATLRLRFPAGDAEFNVSELDGFGRIATCSLFSPMDAFADQDAARATAQAALDALFDAHLHDPPRAERAAATLDRRAVFFG
;
A
#
# COMPACT_ATOMS: atom_id res chain seq x y z
N MET A 1 6.94 -5.81 -18.10
CA MET A 1 7.45 -4.47 -17.70
C MET A 1 8.45 -4.65 -16.56
N ASN A 2 9.20 -3.62 -16.17
CA ASN A 2 9.98 -3.65 -14.92
C ASN A 2 9.21 -2.94 -13.80
N ALA A 3 9.62 -3.14 -12.54
CA ALA A 3 8.94 -2.56 -11.39
C ALA A 3 8.84 -1.04 -11.44
N GLY A 4 9.85 -0.34 -11.98
CA GLY A 4 9.83 1.12 -12.13
C GLY A 4 8.71 1.60 -13.06
N ALA A 5 8.50 0.93 -14.19
CA ALA A 5 7.41 1.26 -15.11
C ALA A 5 6.03 0.99 -14.49
N ILE A 6 5.89 -0.10 -13.73
CA ILE A 6 4.67 -0.41 -12.98
C ILE A 6 4.40 0.66 -11.91
N ALA A 7 5.44 1.05 -11.16
CA ALA A 7 5.37 2.07 -10.12
C ALA A 7 4.82 3.40 -10.66
N GLU A 8 5.36 3.88 -11.78
CA GLU A 8 4.91 5.13 -12.40
C GLU A 8 3.47 5.03 -12.92
N ARG A 9 3.09 3.89 -13.49
CA ARG A 9 1.71 3.68 -13.95
C ARG A 9 0.72 3.68 -12.79
N LEU A 10 1.03 3.00 -11.69
CA LEU A 10 0.23 3.03 -10.47
C LEU A 10 0.15 4.44 -9.87
N ALA A 11 1.28 5.13 -9.76
CA ALA A 11 1.34 6.49 -9.25
C ALA A 11 0.50 7.46 -10.09
N ALA A 12 0.53 7.32 -11.42
CA ALA A 12 -0.31 8.12 -12.32
C ALA A 12 -1.81 7.89 -12.07
N ILE A 13 -2.24 6.66 -11.86
CA ILE A 13 -3.64 6.32 -11.55
C ILE A 13 -4.04 6.91 -10.20
N TYR A 14 -3.23 6.74 -9.16
CA TYR A 14 -3.53 7.32 -7.84
C TYR A 14 -3.52 8.85 -7.85
N ARG A 15 -2.65 9.50 -8.63
CA ARG A 15 -2.69 10.96 -8.85
C ARG A 15 -4.00 11.39 -9.48
N GLU A 16 -4.56 10.58 -10.38
CA GLU A 16 -5.85 10.89 -11.00
C GLU A 16 -7.02 10.68 -10.02
N ILE A 17 -7.00 9.61 -9.23
CA ILE A 17 -7.96 9.38 -8.15
C ILE A 17 -7.92 10.54 -7.15
N TYR A 18 -6.72 11.00 -6.80
CA TYR A 18 -6.54 12.17 -5.95
C TYR A 18 -7.25 13.39 -6.54
N ARG A 19 -6.98 13.73 -7.81
CA ARG A 19 -7.58 14.90 -8.46
C ARG A 19 -9.10 14.81 -8.59
N ARG A 20 -9.66 13.62 -8.84
CA ARG A 20 -11.09 13.46 -9.17
C ARG A 20 -11.99 13.26 -7.95
N ALA A 21 -11.51 12.52 -6.96
CA ALA A 21 -12.37 11.99 -5.90
C ALA A 21 -11.87 12.30 -4.49
N MET A 22 -10.55 12.31 -4.28
CA MET A 22 -9.99 12.38 -2.92
C MET A 22 -9.50 13.78 -2.52
N ARG A 23 -9.24 14.70 -3.45
CA ARG A 23 -8.65 16.02 -3.13
C ARG A 23 -9.36 16.75 -1.99
N ASP A 24 -10.69 16.76 -2.01
CA ASP A 24 -11.51 17.47 -1.02
C ASP A 24 -11.98 16.57 0.13
N ALA A 25 -11.47 15.34 0.21
CA ALA A 25 -11.85 14.39 1.24
C ALA A 25 -11.19 14.78 2.59
N PRO A 26 -11.93 14.76 3.72
CA PRO A 26 -11.39 15.15 5.03
C PRO A 26 -10.23 14.29 5.55
N ILE A 27 -9.99 13.13 4.94
CA ILE A 27 -8.91 12.20 5.28
C ILE A 27 -7.58 12.57 4.60
N CYS A 28 -7.59 13.48 3.63
CA CYS A 28 -6.38 13.87 2.91
C CYS A 28 -5.51 14.83 3.73
N ASN A 29 -4.23 14.51 3.78
CA ASN A 29 -3.18 15.40 4.25
C ASN A 29 -2.57 16.15 3.06
N ASP A 30 -2.90 17.44 2.92
CA ASP A 30 -2.44 18.29 1.82
C ASP A 30 -0.93 18.55 1.79
N ALA A 31 -0.21 18.23 2.88
CA ALA A 31 1.25 18.29 2.91
C ALA A 31 1.90 17.13 2.12
N LEU A 32 1.12 16.11 1.75
CA LEU A 32 1.60 14.92 1.06
C LEU A 32 1.19 14.92 -0.41
N ALA A 33 1.93 14.15 -1.20
CA ALA A 33 1.67 13.88 -2.59
C ALA A 33 1.70 12.38 -2.87
N VAL A 34 1.09 11.99 -3.99
CA VAL A 34 1.13 10.60 -4.46
C VAL A 34 2.52 10.27 -4.98
N GLU A 35 3.15 9.26 -4.37
CA GLU A 35 4.50 8.82 -4.66
C GLU A 35 4.64 7.30 -4.54
N ALA A 36 5.31 6.69 -5.52
CA ALA A 36 5.72 5.29 -5.47
C ALA A 36 7.14 5.20 -4.89
N VAL A 37 7.30 4.50 -3.77
CA VAL A 37 8.54 4.42 -3.00
C VAL A 37 9.09 2.99 -3.03
N GLY A 38 10.37 2.87 -3.39
CA GLY A 38 11.13 1.62 -3.22
C GLY A 38 10.71 0.45 -4.12
N PHE A 39 9.96 0.70 -5.20
CA PHE A 39 9.49 -0.35 -6.10
C PHE A 39 10.65 -1.16 -6.70
N ARG A 40 10.58 -2.48 -6.53
CA ARG A 40 11.59 -3.45 -6.99
C ARG A 40 10.92 -4.69 -7.59
N ASP A 41 11.63 -5.37 -8.48
CA ASP A 41 11.19 -6.65 -9.01
C ASP A 41 11.27 -7.71 -7.89
N PHE A 42 10.19 -8.47 -7.72
CA PHE A 42 10.04 -9.52 -6.71
C PHE A 42 9.36 -10.74 -7.35
N GLY A 43 10.18 -11.62 -7.93
CA GLY A 43 9.69 -12.69 -8.81
C GLY A 43 9.01 -12.09 -10.04
N ASP A 44 7.77 -12.50 -10.30
CA ASP A 44 6.95 -11.99 -11.41
C ASP A 44 6.14 -10.73 -11.03
N LEU A 45 6.37 -10.18 -9.82
CA LEU A 45 5.63 -9.04 -9.28
C LEU A 45 6.53 -7.82 -9.12
N ALA A 46 5.99 -6.64 -9.34
CA ALA A 46 6.53 -5.38 -8.85
C ALA A 46 6.04 -5.17 -7.42
N LEU A 47 6.96 -5.00 -6.47
CA LEU A 47 6.66 -4.75 -5.07
C LEU A 47 7.22 -3.40 -4.62
N GLY A 48 6.39 -2.57 -3.99
CA GLY A 48 6.81 -1.32 -3.38
C GLY A 48 5.70 -0.66 -2.59
N VAL A 49 5.97 0.50 -2.00
CA VAL A 49 4.99 1.24 -1.19
C VAL A 49 4.42 2.40 -2.00
N MET A 50 3.10 2.50 -2.06
CA MET A 50 2.40 3.68 -2.58
C MET A 50 2.04 4.58 -1.42
N VAL A 51 2.66 5.76 -1.39
CA VAL A 51 2.31 6.85 -0.48
C VAL A 51 1.27 7.73 -1.18
N THR A 52 0.18 8.03 -0.49
CA THR A 52 -0.85 8.97 -0.93
C THR A 52 -1.21 9.91 0.20
N PRO A 53 -1.90 11.03 -0.07
CA PRO A 53 -2.43 11.91 0.98
C PRO A 53 -3.38 11.25 1.98
N TRP A 54 -3.96 10.08 1.68
CA TRP A 54 -4.99 9.44 2.53
C TRP A 54 -4.64 8.03 3.03
N PHE A 55 -3.66 7.34 2.43
CA PHE A 55 -3.07 6.10 2.93
C PHE A 55 -1.62 5.92 2.47
N ALA A 56 -0.88 5.02 3.13
CA ALA A 56 0.31 4.39 2.58
C ALA A 56 0.15 2.86 2.59
N ASN A 57 0.24 2.24 1.41
CA ASN A 57 0.03 0.80 1.24
C ASN A 57 1.22 0.15 0.55
N LEU A 58 1.58 -1.05 1.01
CA LEU A 58 2.44 -1.94 0.26
C LEU A 58 1.62 -2.53 -0.89
N ILE A 59 2.14 -2.44 -2.12
CA ILE A 59 1.49 -2.93 -3.34
C ILE A 59 2.38 -3.98 -3.97
N ALA A 60 1.77 -5.12 -4.30
CA ALA A 60 2.32 -6.12 -5.21
C ALA A 60 1.44 -6.16 -6.47
N ALA A 61 2.05 -5.90 -7.62
CA ALA A 61 1.36 -5.84 -8.91
C ALA A 61 2.09 -6.73 -9.93
N PRO A 62 1.38 -7.42 -10.85
CA PRO A 62 2.03 -8.23 -11.88
C PRO A 62 2.96 -7.39 -12.77
N LEU A 63 4.12 -7.93 -13.14
CA LEU A 63 5.03 -7.32 -14.12
C LEU A 63 4.54 -7.50 -15.56
N ASP A 64 3.75 -8.55 -15.81
CA ASP A 64 3.10 -8.87 -17.07
C ASP A 64 1.59 -8.66 -16.92
N ASP A 65 1.00 -7.84 -17.79
CA ASP A 65 -0.44 -7.56 -17.81
C ASP A 65 -1.27 -8.82 -18.13
N ALA A 66 -0.67 -9.86 -18.72
CA ALA A 66 -1.34 -11.14 -18.95
C ALA A 66 -1.49 -11.96 -17.66
N GLN A 67 -0.70 -11.67 -16.63
CA GLN A 67 -0.79 -12.32 -15.34
C GLN A 67 -1.77 -11.54 -14.46
N SER A 68 -2.73 -12.26 -13.89
CA SER A 68 -3.71 -11.71 -12.94
C SER A 68 -3.75 -12.59 -11.71
N PHE A 69 -4.15 -12.00 -10.59
CA PHE A 69 -4.47 -12.77 -9.40
C PHE A 69 -5.85 -13.41 -9.58
N ASP A 70 -6.01 -14.68 -9.22
CA ASP A 70 -7.32 -15.35 -9.23
C ASP A 70 -7.98 -15.36 -7.83
N ALA A 71 -7.16 -15.30 -6.79
CA ALA A 71 -7.61 -15.30 -5.40
C ALA A 71 -8.03 -13.89 -4.93
N ALA A 72 -8.82 -13.83 -3.85
CA ALA A 72 -9.17 -12.58 -3.16
C ALA A 72 -8.05 -12.10 -2.22
N THR A 73 -7.13 -12.99 -1.84
CA THR A 73 -5.97 -12.68 -1.02
C THR A 73 -4.72 -13.31 -1.61
N LEU A 74 -3.57 -12.68 -1.36
CA LEU A 74 -2.25 -13.14 -1.78
C LEU A 74 -1.33 -13.17 -0.57
N ARG A 75 -0.63 -14.29 -0.36
CA ARG A 75 0.37 -14.40 0.70
C ARG A 75 1.76 -14.43 0.09
N LEU A 76 2.59 -13.46 0.45
CA LEU A 76 3.97 -13.37 0.00
C LEU A 76 4.90 -13.64 1.18
N ARG A 77 5.95 -14.43 0.93
CA ARG A 77 6.94 -14.79 1.93
C ARG A 77 8.15 -13.86 1.83
N PHE A 78 8.45 -13.18 2.91
CA PHE A 78 9.61 -12.30 3.04
C PHE A 78 10.63 -12.87 4.04
N PRO A 79 11.88 -12.39 4.03
CA PRO A 79 12.87 -12.74 5.05
C PRO A 79 12.40 -12.49 6.49
N ALA A 80 11.66 -11.41 6.73
CA ALA A 80 11.12 -11.08 8.06
C ALA A 80 9.86 -11.89 8.43
N GLY A 81 9.21 -12.58 7.47
CA GLY A 81 7.98 -13.34 7.69
C GLY A 81 7.02 -13.30 6.50
N ASP A 82 5.90 -14.00 6.64
CA ASP A 82 4.83 -13.96 5.63
C ASP A 82 3.98 -12.70 5.80
N ALA A 83 3.62 -12.04 4.70
CA ALA A 83 2.66 -10.94 4.68
C ALA A 83 1.44 -11.31 3.81
N GLU A 84 0.26 -10.97 4.31
CA GLU A 84 -1.01 -11.18 3.61
C GLU A 84 -1.50 -9.88 2.99
N PHE A 85 -1.92 -9.99 1.73
CA PHE A 85 -2.40 -8.90 0.90
C PHE A 85 -3.84 -9.18 0.49
N ASN A 86 -4.62 -8.12 0.39
CA ASN A 86 -5.95 -8.16 -0.20
C ASN A 86 -5.84 -7.84 -1.68
N VAL A 87 -6.38 -8.71 -2.52
CA VAL A 87 -6.44 -8.51 -3.97
C VAL A 87 -7.68 -7.70 -4.29
N SER A 88 -7.49 -6.56 -4.93
CA SER A 88 -8.54 -5.67 -5.40
C SER A 88 -8.31 -5.27 -6.85
N GLU A 89 -9.37 -4.87 -7.53
CA GLU A 89 -9.27 -4.31 -8.87
C GLU A 89 -9.03 -2.81 -8.76
N LEU A 90 -8.00 -2.32 -9.47
CA LEU A 90 -7.70 -0.91 -9.62
C LEU A 90 -8.03 -0.49 -11.05
N ASP A 91 -9.04 0.36 -11.18
CA ASP A 91 -9.50 0.89 -12.47
C ASP A 91 -8.33 1.48 -13.27
N GLY A 92 -8.18 1.02 -14.52
CA GLY A 92 -7.10 1.45 -15.42
C GLY A 92 -5.77 0.72 -15.24
N PHE A 93 -5.63 -0.13 -14.23
CA PHE A 93 -4.48 -1.03 -14.05
C PHE A 93 -4.87 -2.50 -14.21
N GLY A 94 -5.86 -2.96 -13.42
CA GLY A 94 -6.22 -4.37 -13.26
C GLY A 94 -6.13 -4.81 -11.80
N ARG A 95 -6.05 -6.13 -11.55
CA ARG A 95 -5.96 -6.66 -10.18
C ARG A 95 -4.59 -6.43 -9.58
N ILE A 96 -4.56 -5.80 -8.41
CA ILE A 96 -3.36 -5.59 -7.59
C ILE A 96 -3.57 -6.18 -6.20
N ALA A 97 -2.49 -6.58 -5.54
CA ALA A 97 -2.52 -7.03 -4.16
C ALA A 97 -2.00 -5.90 -3.27
N THR A 98 -2.76 -5.53 -2.23
CA THR A 98 -2.43 -4.41 -1.34
C THR A 98 -2.43 -4.83 0.12
N CYS A 99 -1.49 -4.30 0.89
CA CYS A 99 -1.41 -4.45 2.33
C CYS A 99 -1.34 -3.05 2.96
N SER A 100 -2.30 -2.73 3.83
CA SER A 100 -2.39 -1.41 4.46
C SER A 100 -1.27 -1.26 5.49
N LEU A 101 -0.38 -0.27 5.30
CA LEU A 101 0.69 0.02 6.25
C LEU A 101 0.27 1.13 7.20
N PHE A 102 -0.21 2.26 6.63
CA PHE A 102 -0.57 3.44 7.40
C PHE A 102 -1.87 4.06 6.89
N SER A 103 -2.78 4.28 7.84
CA SER A 103 -3.97 5.12 7.73
C SER A 103 -4.41 5.42 9.16
N PRO A 104 -4.62 6.68 9.55
CA PRO A 104 -4.58 7.91 8.76
C PRO A 104 -3.16 8.44 8.45
N MET A 105 -3.06 9.32 7.44
CA MET A 105 -1.81 9.97 6.99
C MET A 105 -1.56 11.34 7.62
N ASP A 106 -2.44 11.78 8.53
CA ASP A 106 -2.33 13.01 9.32
C ASP A 106 -1.13 13.00 10.29
N ALA A 107 -0.65 11.80 10.65
CA ALA A 107 0.54 11.62 11.49
C ALA A 107 1.85 12.07 10.81
N PHE A 108 1.86 12.29 9.50
CA PHE A 108 3.04 12.73 8.77
C PHE A 108 3.06 14.25 8.58
N ALA A 109 4.15 14.89 9.02
CA ALA A 109 4.32 16.34 8.89
C ALA A 109 4.57 16.79 7.45
N ASP A 110 5.29 15.99 6.67
CA ASP A 110 5.69 16.29 5.30
C ASP A 110 5.96 15.02 4.49
N GLN A 111 6.21 15.22 3.18
CA GLN A 111 6.46 14.16 2.22
C GLN A 111 7.73 13.36 2.55
N ASP A 112 8.79 14.00 3.06
CA ASP A 112 10.05 13.33 3.34
C ASP A 112 9.91 12.38 4.53
N ALA A 113 9.14 12.76 5.56
CA ALA A 113 8.79 11.88 6.66
C ALA A 113 8.01 10.65 6.18
N ALA A 114 6.98 10.86 5.34
CA ALA A 114 6.18 9.76 4.79
C ALA A 114 7.01 8.82 3.91
N ARG A 115 7.89 9.37 3.04
CA ARG A 115 8.83 8.60 2.21
C ARG A 115 9.79 7.79 3.07
N ALA A 116 10.40 8.40 4.08
CA ALA A 116 11.36 7.73 4.96
C ALA A 116 10.70 6.56 5.70
N THR A 117 9.48 6.75 6.22
CA THR A 117 8.72 5.67 6.86
C THR A 117 8.32 4.57 5.87
N ALA A 118 7.89 4.91 4.67
CA ALA A 118 7.58 3.94 3.62
C ALA A 118 8.81 3.09 3.26
N GLN A 119 9.97 3.72 3.09
CA GLN A 119 11.23 3.04 2.80
C GLN A 119 11.64 2.13 3.97
N ALA A 120 11.56 2.61 5.21
CA ALA A 120 11.87 1.82 6.40
C ALA A 120 10.94 0.60 6.56
N ALA A 121 9.64 0.76 6.28
CA ALA A 121 8.69 -0.35 6.33
C ALA A 121 9.00 -1.40 5.25
N LEU A 122 9.38 -0.96 4.04
CA LEU A 122 9.79 -1.87 2.98
C LEU A 122 11.08 -2.62 3.34
N ASP A 123 12.09 -1.91 3.84
CA ASP A 123 13.38 -2.52 4.22
C ASP A 123 13.21 -3.49 5.39
N ALA A 124 12.30 -3.20 6.32
CA ALA A 124 11.98 -4.10 7.43
C ALA A 124 11.44 -5.47 6.98
N LEU A 125 10.74 -5.55 5.83
CA LEU A 125 10.29 -6.84 5.29
C LEU A 125 11.47 -7.71 4.83
N PHE A 126 12.54 -7.07 4.35
CA PHE A 126 13.72 -7.78 3.83
C PHE A 126 14.82 -8.00 4.86
N ASP A 127 14.69 -7.43 6.06
CA ASP A 127 15.62 -7.67 7.17
C ASP A 127 15.24 -8.95 7.94
N ALA A 128 16.00 -10.02 7.71
CA ALA A 128 15.83 -11.30 8.39
C ALA A 128 16.09 -11.23 9.90
N HIS A 129 16.77 -10.19 10.41
CA HIS A 129 17.05 -10.01 11.84
C HIS A 129 15.89 -9.39 12.60
N LEU A 130 14.93 -8.78 11.91
CA LEU A 130 13.68 -8.28 12.50
C LEU A 130 12.66 -9.39 12.77
N HIS A 131 13.07 -10.65 12.62
CA HIS A 131 12.29 -11.83 13.01
C HIS A 131 12.22 -11.97 14.55
N ASP A 132 11.69 -10.95 15.22
CA ASP A 132 11.11 -11.07 16.56
C ASP A 132 9.60 -11.29 16.34
N PRO A 133 8.98 -12.39 16.80
CA PRO A 133 7.55 -12.58 16.62
C PRO A 133 6.81 -11.41 17.28
N PRO A 134 6.12 -10.51 16.53
CA PRO A 134 5.35 -9.47 17.17
C PRO A 134 4.10 -10.13 17.74
N ARG A 135 4.03 -10.15 19.07
CA ARG A 135 2.79 -10.22 19.85
C ARG A 135 1.64 -9.58 19.07
N ALA A 136 0.69 -10.39 18.63
CA ALA A 136 -0.57 -9.97 18.05
C ALA A 136 -1.40 -9.23 19.12
N GLU A 137 -1.03 -7.99 19.42
CA GLU A 137 -1.73 -7.15 20.38
C GLU A 137 -1.55 -5.68 20.00
N ARG A 138 -2.21 -5.28 18.89
CA ARG A 138 -2.86 -3.98 18.63
C ARG A 138 -3.08 -3.73 17.13
N ALA A 139 -3.97 -4.53 16.52
CA ALA A 139 -4.74 -4.13 15.35
C ALA A 139 -6.20 -4.63 15.42
N ALA A 140 -6.68 -4.95 16.63
CA ALA A 140 -8.10 -5.00 16.94
C ALA A 140 -8.49 -3.67 17.60
N ALA A 141 -8.47 -2.60 16.83
CA ALA A 141 -9.05 -1.33 17.23
C ALA A 141 -9.68 -0.67 16.00
N THR A 142 -10.98 -0.94 15.85
CA THR A 142 -11.98 -0.11 15.14
C THR A 142 -11.83 0.05 13.62
N LEU A 143 -12.18 -1.00 12.89
CA LEU A 143 -13.02 -0.87 11.69
C LEU A 143 -14.39 -1.52 11.98
N ASP A 144 -15.04 -1.03 13.04
CA ASP A 144 -16.48 -1.10 13.19
C ASP A 144 -17.00 0.33 13.18
N ARG A 145 -17.53 0.75 12.02
CA ARG A 145 -18.20 2.05 11.84
C ARG A 145 -19.61 1.88 11.28
N ARG A 146 -20.25 0.71 11.43
CA ARG A 146 -21.64 0.50 11.01
C ARG A 146 -22.47 -0.27 12.03
N ALA A 147 -22.31 0.09 13.30
CA ALA A 147 -23.40 0.01 14.26
C ALA A 147 -24.01 1.41 14.45
N VAL A 148 -25.35 1.41 14.57
CA VAL A 148 -26.29 2.47 14.93
C VAL A 148 -26.65 3.54 13.87
N PHE A 149 -27.86 3.44 13.32
CA PHE A 149 -28.99 4.20 13.85
C PHE A 149 -30.30 3.40 13.74
N PHE A 150 -30.88 3.10 14.91
CA PHE A 150 -32.32 2.91 15.07
C PHE A 150 -32.98 4.29 15.08
N GLY A 151 -34.12 4.40 14.41
CA GLY A 151 -35.01 5.55 14.36
C GLY A 151 -36.14 5.28 13.39
#